data_AF-A0A6A5FXF6-F1
#
_entry.id   AF-A0A6A5FXF6-F1
#
_cell.length_a   1.000
_cell.length_b   1.000
_cell.length_c   1.000
_cell.angle_alpha   90.00
_cell.angle_beta   90.00
_cell.angle_gamma   90.00
#
_symmetry.space_group_name_H-M   'P 1'
#
loop_
_entity.id
_entity.type
_entity.pdbx_description
1 polymer ?
#
loop_
_entity_poly.entity_id
_entity_poly.type
_entity_poly.pdbx_seq_one_letter_code
_entity_poly.pdbx_strand_id
1 'polypeptide(L)'
;MQSNTDSSGASGTYSQTVGLLYVFNLIVGTGALALPKAFQSAGWLLSITLLTFSAFMSYVAATFVIEALSVANAVLSKKRRVEYDDVVVADGPSTFEIAKKVEVSEMASMFLSKVSLVFSYFAIIIYLFGDLAIYSTTVPKSAMNIVCSTINASIVKSSDPCHESWPEILTRMTVYRFFVIIFVVVVCLPMVIAGITKTRHIQIMTTLSRWAAFILMISLATMQLSSQGAAAHPPAYNFHGFGSLFGCAVYAFMCHHSIPSLITPMRSKENVFGKIAVVYGIVGVFYFTLSLTGAFAFEHVQDIYTLNFLHDDNTSFVYSIIDYFLALFPIITLTSSYPIIALTLINNFKVVKDILCPKTGQENESLLEEDNQVEDNDTDDERDTRNARSERTVFDVLVPTLVLALPTFLSLLTDDMLLLASITGSFPGVAVQFAIPCLLVTAARKHARSVLNFPVPRKNNSPFQSPIWIVLISSWAGFSMIMVLLNLVGVKF
;
A
#
# COMPACT_ATOMS: atom_id res chain seq x y z
N MET A 1 46.13 6.66 -15.59
CA MET A 1 45.62 5.58 -14.70
C MET A 1 44.67 6.20 -13.70
N GLN A 2 43.43 6.42 -14.12
CA GLN A 2 42.32 6.89 -13.28
C GLN A 2 41.21 5.87 -13.49
N SER A 3 40.89 5.14 -12.43
CA SER A 3 39.88 4.08 -12.45
C SER A 3 38.49 4.70 -12.42
N ASN A 4 37.71 4.45 -13.46
CA ASN A 4 36.28 4.67 -13.51
C ASN A 4 35.58 3.93 -12.36
N THR A 5 34.90 4.69 -11.50
CA THR A 5 33.85 4.18 -10.62
C THR A 5 32.53 4.25 -11.37
N ASP A 6 32.13 3.15 -11.99
CA ASP A 6 30.75 2.94 -12.44
C ASP A 6 29.83 2.80 -11.23
N SER A 7 29.05 3.84 -10.99
CA SER A 7 27.93 3.84 -10.06
C SER A 7 26.66 3.38 -10.77
N SER A 8 26.51 2.07 -10.96
CA SER A 8 25.28 1.43 -11.41
C SER A 8 24.73 0.48 -10.33
N GLY A 9 23.73 0.95 -9.59
CA GLY A 9 22.58 0.13 -9.18
C GLY A 9 22.76 -1.12 -8.29
N ALA A 10 23.78 -1.23 -7.43
CA ALA A 10 23.83 -2.30 -6.44
C ALA A 10 22.81 -2.06 -5.30
N SER A 11 21.61 -2.64 -5.41
CA SER A 11 20.68 -2.73 -4.28
C SER A 11 21.32 -3.58 -3.16
N GLY A 12 21.84 -2.91 -2.13
CA GLY A 12 22.53 -3.57 -1.02
C GLY A 12 21.65 -4.61 -0.32
N THR A 13 22.15 -5.83 -0.17
CA THR A 13 21.47 -6.88 0.58
C THR A 13 21.48 -6.58 2.08
N TYR A 14 20.36 -6.86 2.76
CA TYR A 14 20.22 -6.62 4.20
C TYR A 14 19.96 -7.92 4.98
N SER A 15 20.14 -7.85 6.31
CA SER A 15 19.89 -9.00 7.19
C SER A 15 18.40 -9.38 7.20
N GLN A 16 18.11 -10.66 7.43
CA GLN A 16 16.74 -11.14 7.46
C GLN A 16 15.88 -10.41 8.51
N THR A 17 16.46 -10.06 9.67
CA THR A 17 15.78 -9.29 10.73
C THR A 17 15.37 -7.90 10.26
N VAL A 18 16.25 -7.19 9.54
CA VAL A 18 15.93 -5.87 8.97
C VAL A 18 14.83 -5.99 7.92
N GLY A 19 14.85 -7.04 7.11
CA GLY A 19 13.78 -7.32 6.16
C GLY A 19 12.42 -7.57 6.82
N LEU A 20 12.38 -8.35 7.90
CA LEU A 20 11.16 -8.60 8.64
C LEU A 20 10.64 -7.33 9.32
N LEU A 21 11.53 -6.45 9.79
CA LEU A 21 11.16 -5.13 10.28
C LEU A 21 10.56 -4.26 9.17
N TYR A 22 11.07 -4.33 7.94
CA TYR A 22 10.44 -3.64 6.80
C TYR A 22 9.07 -4.23 6.46
N VAL A 23 8.88 -5.55 6.54
CA VAL A 23 7.56 -6.17 6.37
C VAL A 23 6.60 -5.73 7.48
N PHE A 24 7.05 -5.69 8.74
CA PHE A 24 6.27 -5.17 9.86
C PHE A 24 5.84 -3.71 9.61
N ASN A 25 6.80 -2.84 9.27
CA ASN A 25 6.54 -1.42 9.02
C ASN A 25 5.66 -1.18 7.78
N LEU A 26 5.70 -2.09 6.80
CA LEU A 26 4.81 -2.06 5.65
C LEU A 26 3.37 -2.36 6.06
N ILE A 27 3.16 -3.39 6.89
CA ILE A 27 1.82 -3.78 7.33
C ILE A 27 1.24 -2.71 8.26
N VAL A 28 2.00 -2.27 9.29
CA VAL A 28 1.60 -1.25 10.30
C VAL A 28 1.49 0.18 9.71
N GLY A 29 1.33 0.29 8.40
CA GLY A 29 1.15 1.57 7.71
C GLY A 29 -0.15 2.28 8.11
N THR A 30 -0.67 3.07 7.17
CA THR A 30 -1.76 4.03 7.44
C THR A 30 -3.11 3.37 7.68
N GLY A 31 -3.29 2.12 7.29
CA GLY A 31 -4.49 1.35 7.62
C GLY A 31 -4.70 1.17 9.12
N ALA A 32 -3.63 1.22 9.93
CA ALA A 32 -3.74 1.14 11.39
C ALA A 32 -4.49 2.34 12.00
N LEU A 33 -4.44 3.51 11.36
CA LEU A 33 -5.01 4.75 11.89
C LEU A 33 -6.55 4.79 11.83
N ALA A 34 -7.17 3.97 10.99
CA ALA A 34 -8.63 3.88 10.86
C ALA A 34 -9.25 2.79 11.75
N LEU A 35 -8.44 1.85 12.26
CA LEU A 35 -8.94 0.70 13.01
C LEU A 35 -9.68 1.07 14.31
N PRO A 36 -9.21 2.02 15.15
CA PRO A 36 -9.92 2.38 16.37
C PRO A 36 -11.35 2.86 16.12
N LYS A 37 -11.57 3.65 15.07
CA LYS A 37 -12.91 4.09 14.66
C LYS A 37 -13.77 2.94 14.18
N ALA A 38 -13.21 2.04 13.38
CA ALA A 38 -13.90 0.85 12.90
C ALA A 38 -14.26 -0.13 14.04
N PHE A 39 -13.45 -0.19 15.09
CA PHE A 39 -13.75 -0.95 16.30
C PHE A 39 -14.91 -0.34 17.08
N GLN A 40 -14.94 0.99 17.18
CA GLN A 40 -16.05 1.70 17.82
C GLN A 40 -17.37 1.53 17.05
N SER A 41 -17.34 1.47 15.71
CA SER A 41 -18.55 1.30 14.88
C SER A 41 -19.09 -0.14 14.85
N ALA A 42 -18.21 -1.14 14.76
CA ALA A 42 -18.59 -2.55 14.60
C ALA A 42 -18.73 -3.30 15.93
N GLY A 43 -18.14 -2.79 17.00
CA GLY A 43 -18.17 -3.41 18.32
C GLY A 43 -16.96 -4.32 18.58
N TRP A 44 -16.54 -4.37 19.84
CA TRP A 44 -15.23 -4.92 20.22
C TRP A 44 -15.09 -6.43 19.94
N LEU A 45 -16.14 -7.23 20.15
CA LEU A 45 -16.07 -8.68 19.96
C LEU A 45 -16.09 -9.07 18.48
N LEU A 46 -16.95 -8.40 17.69
CA LEU A 46 -16.96 -8.56 16.24
C LEU A 46 -15.61 -8.16 15.64
N SER A 47 -15.04 -7.05 16.11
CA SER A 47 -13.72 -6.58 15.68
C SER A 47 -12.59 -7.54 15.99
N ILE A 48 -12.53 -8.10 17.21
CA ILE A 48 -11.50 -9.09 17.56
C ILE A 48 -11.60 -10.33 16.65
N THR A 49 -12.81 -10.84 16.46
CA THR A 49 -13.06 -12.05 15.67
C THR A 49 -12.69 -11.82 14.20
N LEU A 50 -13.18 -10.73 13.61
CA LEU A 50 -12.93 -10.40 12.20
C LEU A 50 -11.46 -10.11 11.95
N LEU A 51 -10.82 -9.31 12.80
CA LEU A 51 -9.42 -8.94 12.61
C LEU A 51 -8.50 -10.18 12.75
N THR A 52 -8.79 -11.10 13.67
CA THR A 52 -8.07 -12.38 13.79
C THR A 52 -8.21 -13.22 12.52
N PHE A 53 -9.44 -13.38 12.04
CA PHE A 53 -9.70 -14.16 10.83
C PHE A 53 -9.06 -13.53 9.59
N SER A 54 -9.19 -12.21 9.45
CA SER A 54 -8.57 -11.44 8.37
C SER A 54 -7.04 -11.57 8.38
N ALA A 55 -6.40 -11.41 9.55
CA ALA A 55 -4.95 -11.58 9.71
C ALA A 55 -4.48 -12.96 9.25
N PHE A 56 -5.21 -14.02 9.64
CA PHE A 56 -4.90 -15.39 9.24
C PHE A 56 -5.03 -15.59 7.72
N MET A 57 -6.13 -15.14 7.12
CA MET A 57 -6.34 -15.26 5.68
C MET A 57 -5.33 -14.45 4.87
N SER A 58 -4.97 -13.24 5.34
CA SER A 58 -3.91 -12.41 4.77
C SER A 58 -2.56 -13.10 4.85
N TYR A 59 -2.23 -13.74 5.97
CA TYR A 59 -1.02 -14.56 6.11
C TYR A 59 -0.98 -15.70 5.08
N VAL A 60 -2.07 -16.48 4.95
CA VAL A 60 -2.14 -17.57 3.96
C VAL A 60 -1.87 -17.03 2.55
N ALA A 61 -2.55 -15.95 2.15
CA ALA A 61 -2.35 -15.34 0.85
C ALA A 61 -0.93 -14.77 0.66
N ALA A 62 -0.28 -14.27 1.72
CA ALA A 62 1.11 -13.81 1.64
C ALA A 62 2.06 -14.98 1.34
N THR A 63 1.82 -16.16 1.92
CA THR A 63 2.61 -17.35 1.60
C THR A 63 2.47 -17.77 0.12
N PHE A 64 1.29 -17.59 -0.48
CA PHE A 64 1.04 -17.89 -1.89
C PHE A 64 1.83 -16.98 -2.83
N VAL A 65 1.95 -15.69 -2.50
CA VAL A 65 2.79 -14.76 -3.27
C VAL A 65 4.26 -15.15 -3.22
N ILE A 66 4.76 -15.56 -2.04
CA ILE A 66 6.16 -15.96 -1.85
C ILE A 66 6.47 -17.26 -2.61
N GLU A 67 5.54 -18.21 -2.59
CA GLU A 67 5.66 -19.43 -3.38
C GLU A 67 5.72 -19.09 -4.89
N ALA A 68 4.80 -18.27 -5.39
CA ALA A 68 4.80 -17.83 -6.78
C ALA A 68 6.11 -17.11 -7.17
N LEU A 69 6.68 -16.31 -6.27
CA LEU A 69 7.96 -15.64 -6.45
C LEU A 69 9.13 -16.62 -6.61
N SER A 70 9.13 -17.72 -5.86
CA SER A 70 10.14 -18.76 -6.00
C SER A 70 10.05 -19.47 -7.35
N VAL A 71 8.84 -19.70 -7.86
CA VAL A 71 8.63 -20.28 -9.19
C VAL A 71 9.05 -19.30 -10.28
N ALA A 72 8.76 -18.01 -10.13
CA ALA A 72 9.19 -16.98 -11.09
C ALA A 72 10.72 -16.90 -11.20
N ASN A 73 11.41 -16.98 -10.07
CA ASN A 73 12.89 -17.05 -10.06
C ASN A 73 13.41 -18.30 -10.76
N ALA A 74 12.73 -19.44 -10.61
CA ALA A 74 13.10 -20.67 -11.30
C ALA A 74 12.92 -20.58 -12.83
N VAL A 75 11.82 -19.98 -13.28
CA VAL A 75 11.57 -19.73 -14.71
C VAL A 75 12.61 -18.80 -15.30
N LEU A 76 12.93 -17.70 -14.62
CA LEU A 76 13.93 -16.74 -15.08
C LEU A 76 15.34 -17.34 -15.12
N SER A 77 15.67 -18.18 -14.13
CA SER A 77 16.94 -18.90 -14.10
C SER A 77 17.05 -19.89 -15.27
N LYS A 78 15.97 -20.61 -15.60
CA LYS A 78 15.93 -21.52 -16.75
C LYS A 78 16.02 -20.76 -18.08
N LYS A 79 15.29 -19.65 -18.25
CA LYS A 79 15.35 -18.83 -19.48
C LYS A 79 16.77 -18.34 -19.78
N ARG A 80 17.47 -17.84 -18.75
CA ARG A 80 18.87 -17.38 -18.87
C ARG A 80 19.83 -18.50 -19.27
N ARG A 81 19.64 -19.72 -18.74
CA ARG A 81 20.47 -20.90 -19.07
C ARG A 81 20.25 -21.45 -20.48
N VAL A 82 19.12 -21.13 -21.11
CA VAL A 82 18.86 -21.51 -22.51
C VAL A 82 19.49 -20.50 -23.49
N GLU A 83 19.67 -19.25 -23.05
CA GLU A 83 20.24 -18.16 -23.87
C GLU A 83 21.77 -18.19 -23.90
N TYR A 84 22.42 -18.67 -22.84
CA TYR A 84 23.85 -18.95 -22.79
C TYR A 84 24.05 -20.47 -22.87
N ASP A 85 24.52 -20.95 -24.01
CA ASP A 85 24.60 -22.35 -24.44
C ASP A 85 25.60 -23.22 -23.62
N ASP A 86 25.49 -23.23 -22.28
CA ASP A 86 26.39 -23.97 -21.39
C ASP A 86 25.85 -25.34 -20.98
N VAL A 87 26.68 -26.35 -21.25
CA VAL A 87 26.49 -27.77 -20.93
C VAL A 87 26.77 -28.03 -19.43
N VAL A 88 26.00 -28.98 -18.88
CA VAL A 88 26.14 -29.70 -17.58
C VAL A 88 25.26 -29.20 -16.40
N VAL A 89 24.12 -29.89 -16.29
CA VAL A 89 23.42 -30.43 -15.11
C VAL A 89 23.77 -29.87 -13.72
N ALA A 90 22.79 -29.15 -13.14
CA ALA A 90 22.25 -29.50 -11.82
C ALA A 90 20.76 -29.12 -11.81
N ASP A 91 19.91 -30.09 -12.13
CA ASP A 91 18.45 -30.02 -11.92
C ASP A 91 18.20 -30.18 -10.41
N GLY A 92 18.47 -29.11 -9.68
CA GLY A 92 18.55 -29.10 -8.23
C GLY A 92 17.58 -28.09 -7.60
N PRO A 93 17.28 -28.25 -6.29
CA PRO A 93 16.45 -27.33 -5.52
C PRO A 93 16.97 -25.88 -5.48
N SER A 94 18.20 -25.62 -5.93
CA SER A 94 18.80 -24.28 -6.04
C SER A 94 18.15 -23.38 -7.10
N THR A 95 17.42 -23.93 -8.07
CA THR A 95 16.74 -23.14 -9.12
C THR A 95 15.58 -22.30 -8.55
N PHE A 96 15.00 -22.66 -7.40
CA PHE A 96 13.89 -21.94 -6.78
C PHE A 96 14.33 -20.86 -5.77
N GLU A 97 15.64 -20.60 -5.65
CA GLU A 97 16.15 -19.56 -4.77
C GLU A 97 15.74 -18.17 -5.25
N ILE A 98 15.15 -17.39 -4.34
CA ILE A 98 14.71 -16.03 -4.64
C ILE A 98 15.95 -15.12 -4.66
N ALA A 99 16.46 -14.85 -5.86
CA ALA A 99 17.64 -14.01 -6.09
C ALA A 99 17.30 -12.73 -6.86
N LYS A 100 16.39 -12.81 -7.84
CA LYS A 100 15.96 -11.69 -8.66
C LYS A 100 14.65 -11.12 -8.14
N LYS A 101 14.60 -9.78 -8.07
CA LYS A 101 13.39 -9.04 -7.74
C LYS A 101 12.42 -9.19 -8.91
N VAL A 102 11.24 -9.72 -8.62
CA VAL A 102 10.12 -9.81 -9.56
C VAL A 102 8.90 -9.25 -8.86
N GLU A 103 8.19 -8.32 -9.51
CA GLU A 103 6.99 -7.72 -8.96
C GLU A 103 5.75 -8.60 -9.19
N VAL A 104 4.67 -8.39 -8.43
CA VAL A 104 3.45 -9.19 -8.55
C VAL A 104 2.82 -9.09 -9.94
N SER A 105 2.83 -7.90 -10.53
CA SER A 105 2.38 -7.63 -11.90
C SER A 105 3.22 -8.36 -12.97
N GLU A 106 4.54 -8.45 -12.75
CA GLU A 106 5.45 -9.19 -13.62
C GLU A 106 5.26 -10.71 -13.47
N MET A 107 5.04 -11.23 -12.25
CA MET A 107 4.66 -12.63 -12.05
C MET A 107 3.32 -12.95 -12.71
N ALA A 108 2.38 -12.00 -12.68
CA ALA A 108 1.09 -12.15 -13.34
C ALA A 108 1.28 -12.30 -14.86
N SER A 109 2.15 -11.52 -15.51
CA SER A 109 2.40 -11.65 -16.94
C SER A 109 3.14 -12.94 -17.32
N MET A 110 3.92 -13.52 -16.40
CA MET A 110 4.57 -14.82 -16.61
C MET A 110 3.62 -16.01 -16.55
N PHE A 111 2.61 -15.96 -15.66
CA PHE A 111 1.82 -17.15 -15.32
C PHE A 111 0.34 -17.09 -15.69
N LEU A 112 -0.27 -15.91 -15.72
CA LEU A 112 -1.71 -15.78 -15.88
C LEU A 112 -2.13 -15.70 -17.36
N SER A 113 -3.38 -16.09 -17.62
CA SER A 113 -4.02 -15.88 -18.92
C SER A 113 -4.27 -14.39 -19.19
N LYS A 114 -4.49 -14.00 -20.45
CA LYS A 114 -4.78 -12.60 -20.82
C LYS A 114 -5.91 -11.98 -19.98
N VAL A 115 -6.99 -12.73 -19.73
CA VAL A 115 -8.13 -12.26 -18.94
C VAL A 115 -7.74 -12.01 -17.47
N SER A 116 -7.09 -12.99 -16.84
CA SER A 116 -6.66 -12.89 -15.44
C SER A 116 -5.54 -11.87 -15.24
N LEU A 117 -4.71 -11.66 -16.27
CA LEU A 117 -3.66 -10.63 -16.31
C LEU A 117 -4.27 -9.23 -16.29
N VAL A 118 -5.18 -8.95 -17.23
CA VAL A 118 -5.89 -7.67 -17.33
C VAL A 118 -6.64 -7.38 -16.02
N PHE A 119 -7.35 -8.37 -15.47
CA PHE A 119 -8.00 -8.25 -14.16
C PHE A 119 -7.00 -7.86 -13.05
N SER A 120 -5.84 -8.52 -12.98
CA SER A 120 -4.84 -8.28 -11.94
C SER A 120 -4.28 -6.85 -12.00
N TYR A 121 -3.97 -6.36 -13.20
CA TYR A 121 -3.51 -4.99 -13.38
C TYR A 121 -4.59 -3.96 -13.02
N PHE A 122 -5.83 -4.15 -13.47
CA PHE A 122 -6.94 -3.26 -13.11
C PHE A 122 -7.17 -3.24 -11.59
N ALA A 123 -7.15 -4.39 -10.93
CA ALA A 123 -7.28 -4.47 -9.47
C ALA A 123 -6.16 -3.69 -8.75
N ILE A 124 -4.91 -3.84 -9.18
CA ILE A 124 -3.77 -3.10 -8.62
C ILE A 124 -3.91 -1.60 -8.89
N ILE A 125 -4.31 -1.19 -10.10
CA ILE A 125 -4.51 0.23 -10.46
C ILE A 125 -5.59 0.86 -9.58
N ILE A 126 -6.75 0.23 -9.44
CA ILE A 126 -7.86 0.74 -8.62
C ILE A 126 -7.46 0.79 -7.14
N TYR A 127 -6.69 -0.20 -6.67
CA TYR A 127 -6.17 -0.22 -5.31
C TYR A 127 -5.19 0.95 -5.04
N LEU A 128 -4.18 1.12 -5.89
CA LEU A 128 -3.19 2.19 -5.76
C LEU A 128 -3.82 3.58 -5.92
N PHE A 129 -4.84 3.68 -6.78
CA PHE A 129 -5.68 4.86 -6.88
C PHE A 129 -6.36 5.19 -5.53
N GLY A 130 -6.95 4.19 -4.88
CA GLY A 130 -7.55 4.33 -3.55
C GLY A 130 -6.54 4.75 -2.49
N ASP A 131 -5.33 4.19 -2.50
CA ASP A 131 -4.22 4.63 -1.64
C ASP A 131 -3.92 6.12 -1.80
N LEU A 132 -3.78 6.59 -3.05
CA LEU A 132 -3.54 8.00 -3.31
C LEU A 132 -4.69 8.88 -2.83
N ALA A 133 -5.95 8.47 -3.03
CA ALA A 133 -7.11 9.21 -2.57
C ALA A 133 -7.16 9.30 -1.03
N ILE A 134 -6.87 8.20 -0.32
CA ILE A 134 -6.75 8.20 1.14
C ILE A 134 -5.66 9.17 1.58
N TYR A 135 -4.52 9.19 0.89
CA TYR A 135 -3.39 10.04 1.27
C TYR A 135 -3.68 11.52 1.00
N SER A 136 -4.29 11.84 -0.15
CA SER A 136 -4.72 13.20 -0.52
C SER A 136 -5.93 13.69 0.26
N THR A 137 -6.62 12.84 1.02
CA THR A 137 -7.61 13.25 2.02
C THR A 137 -6.99 13.38 3.42
N THR A 138 -6.15 12.42 3.83
CA THR A 138 -5.61 12.36 5.19
C THR A 138 -4.62 13.49 5.48
N VAL A 139 -3.73 13.81 4.54
CA VAL A 139 -2.73 14.88 4.72
C VAL A 139 -3.40 16.25 4.86
N PRO A 140 -4.30 16.67 3.93
CA PRO A 140 -5.01 17.93 4.07
C PRO A 140 -5.92 18.01 5.29
N LYS A 141 -6.58 16.91 5.66
CA LYS A 141 -7.42 16.86 6.87
C LYS A 141 -6.58 17.07 8.13
N SER A 142 -5.39 16.48 8.21
CA SER A 142 -4.47 16.71 9.32
C SER A 142 -3.97 18.17 9.35
N ALA A 143 -3.59 18.72 8.19
CA ALA A 143 -3.13 20.11 8.09
C ALA A 143 -4.23 21.12 8.45
N MET A 144 -5.46 20.89 7.98
CA MET A 144 -6.62 21.71 8.32
C MET A 144 -6.88 21.71 9.83
N ASN A 145 -6.86 20.55 10.48
CA ASN A 145 -7.11 20.46 11.93
C ASN A 145 -6.02 21.12 12.77
N ILE A 146 -4.79 21.26 12.26
CA ILE A 146 -3.72 22.02 12.93
C ILE A 146 -3.97 23.54 12.83
N VAL A 147 -4.54 24.01 11.72
CA VAL A 147 -4.73 25.44 11.44
C VAL A 147 -6.07 25.97 11.96
N CYS A 148 -7.13 25.17 11.89
CA CYS A 148 -8.44 25.54 12.42
C CYS A 148 -8.47 25.30 13.93
N SER A 149 -9.13 26.20 14.68
CA SER A 149 -9.32 26.03 16.13
C SER A 149 -9.95 24.68 16.45
N THR A 150 -9.44 24.01 17.48
CA THR A 150 -9.93 22.71 17.97
C THR A 150 -10.95 22.90 19.07
N ILE A 151 -12.06 23.59 18.75
CA ILE A 151 -13.25 23.52 19.59
C ILE A 151 -13.69 22.04 19.60
N ASN A 152 -13.64 21.38 20.76
CA ASN A 152 -14.06 20.00 21.03
C ASN A 152 -14.50 19.19 19.79
N ALA A 153 -13.56 18.43 19.23
CA ALA A 153 -13.67 17.70 17.95
C ALA A 153 -14.85 16.71 17.84
N SER A 154 -15.67 16.55 18.88
CA SER A 154 -16.87 15.74 18.89
C SER A 154 -18.10 16.40 18.26
N ILE A 155 -18.13 17.73 18.09
CA ILE A 155 -19.35 18.47 17.66
C ILE A 155 -19.16 19.29 16.36
N VAL A 156 -17.92 19.47 15.90
CA VAL A 156 -17.62 20.37 14.78
C VAL A 156 -17.97 19.75 13.43
N LYS A 157 -18.82 20.43 12.66
CA LYS A 157 -19.21 20.05 11.30
C LYS A 157 -18.23 20.62 10.27
N SER A 158 -18.12 19.97 9.11
CA SER A 158 -17.28 20.45 8.01
C SER A 158 -17.71 21.82 7.45
N SER A 159 -18.98 22.22 7.70
CA SER A 159 -19.53 23.53 7.34
C SER A 159 -19.16 24.66 8.29
N ASP A 160 -18.61 24.34 9.45
CA ASP A 160 -18.34 25.35 10.49
C ASP A 160 -17.14 26.23 10.09
N PRO A 161 -17.09 27.48 10.57
CA PRO A 161 -15.93 28.35 10.35
C PRO A 161 -14.67 27.72 10.94
N CYS A 162 -13.54 27.89 10.24
CA CYS A 162 -12.24 27.36 10.68
C CYS A 162 -11.73 28.05 11.96
N HIS A 163 -11.94 29.36 12.06
CA HIS A 163 -11.56 30.18 13.20
C HIS A 163 -12.61 31.29 13.39
N GLU A 164 -12.94 31.62 14.64
CA GLU A 164 -13.98 32.63 14.95
C GLU A 164 -13.66 34.03 14.39
N SER A 165 -12.37 34.37 14.27
CA SER A 165 -11.92 35.65 13.71
C SER A 165 -11.77 35.68 12.19
N TRP A 166 -12.00 34.57 11.49
CA TRP A 166 -11.85 34.48 10.04
C TRP A 166 -13.17 34.72 9.31
N PRO A 167 -13.13 35.14 8.02
CA PRO A 167 -14.34 35.29 7.21
C PRO A 167 -15.16 34.00 7.16
N GLU A 168 -16.49 34.12 7.20
CA GLU A 168 -17.43 32.97 7.16
C GLU A 168 -17.29 32.10 5.90
N ILE A 169 -16.69 32.63 4.84
CA ILE A 169 -16.39 31.90 3.59
C ILE A 169 -15.31 30.82 3.82
N LEU A 170 -14.41 31.04 4.78
CA LEU A 170 -13.35 30.09 5.18
C LEU A 170 -13.88 29.07 6.17
N THR A 171 -14.84 28.26 5.68
CA THR A 171 -15.26 27.04 6.36
C THR A 171 -14.12 26.04 6.44
N ARG A 172 -14.20 25.09 7.38
CA ARG A 172 -13.25 23.97 7.49
C ARG A 172 -13.10 23.24 6.16
N MET A 173 -14.21 22.92 5.47
CA MET A 173 -14.17 22.27 4.16
C MET A 173 -13.46 23.12 3.09
N THR A 174 -13.64 24.45 3.10
CA THR A 174 -12.92 25.35 2.19
C THR A 174 -11.41 25.29 2.45
N VAL A 175 -10.99 25.39 3.72
CA VAL A 175 -9.57 25.31 4.12
C VAL A 175 -8.97 23.93 3.76
N TYR A 176 -9.69 22.86 4.02
CA TYR A 176 -9.33 21.51 3.60
C TYR A 176 -9.07 21.42 2.09
N ARG A 177 -9.98 21.93 1.25
CA ARG A 177 -9.82 21.92 -0.22
C ARG A 177 -8.60 22.70 -0.68
N PHE A 178 -8.27 23.82 -0.04
CA PHE A 178 -7.01 24.53 -0.33
C PHE A 178 -5.80 23.67 -0.01
N PHE A 179 -5.78 22.99 1.14
CA PHE A 179 -4.71 22.06 1.48
C PHE A 179 -4.61 20.87 0.52
N VAL A 180 -5.72 20.36 -0.02
CA VAL A 180 -5.70 19.31 -1.07
C VAL A 180 -4.96 19.80 -2.31
N ILE A 181 -5.30 20.99 -2.80
CA ILE A 181 -4.64 21.57 -3.98
C ILE A 181 -3.16 21.84 -3.72
N ILE A 182 -2.82 22.42 -2.56
CA ILE A 182 -1.42 22.66 -2.18
C ILE A 182 -0.65 21.34 -2.11
N PHE A 183 -1.19 20.34 -1.43
CA PHE A 183 -0.54 19.04 -1.28
C PHE A 183 -0.29 18.38 -2.63
N VAL A 184 -1.30 18.26 -3.49
CA VAL A 184 -1.13 17.55 -4.77
C VAL A 184 -0.30 18.37 -5.76
N VAL A 185 -0.66 19.63 -5.99
CA VAL A 185 -0.09 20.43 -7.08
C VAL A 185 1.28 20.99 -6.71
N VAL A 186 1.44 21.48 -5.47
CA VAL A 186 2.68 22.14 -5.06
C VAL A 186 3.70 21.14 -4.51
N VAL A 187 3.26 20.12 -3.78
CA VAL A 187 4.17 19.15 -3.13
C VAL A 187 4.36 17.90 -3.98
N CYS A 188 3.29 17.17 -4.28
CA CYS A 188 3.40 15.83 -4.87
C CYS A 188 3.75 15.83 -6.36
N LEU A 189 3.12 16.70 -7.16
CA LEU A 189 3.30 16.71 -8.61
C LEU A 189 4.77 16.97 -9.01
N PRO A 190 5.49 17.96 -8.42
CA PRO A 190 6.92 18.15 -8.70
C PRO A 190 7.76 16.92 -8.28
N MET A 191 7.46 16.29 -7.15
CA MET A 191 8.19 15.09 -6.71
C MET A 191 7.99 13.89 -7.65
N VAL A 192 6.77 13.71 -8.19
CA VAL A 192 6.45 12.66 -9.15
C VAL A 192 7.14 12.91 -10.48
N ILE A 193 7.07 14.14 -11.01
CA ILE A 193 7.72 14.50 -12.28
C ILE A 193 9.24 14.39 -12.15
N ALA A 194 9.82 14.83 -11.03
CA ALA A 194 11.25 14.70 -10.75
C ALA A 194 11.68 13.25 -10.47
N GLY A 195 10.75 12.29 -10.39
CA GLY A 195 11.06 10.88 -10.12
C GLY A 195 11.67 10.64 -8.74
N ILE A 196 11.45 11.54 -7.78
CA ILE A 196 12.04 11.45 -6.44
C ILE A 196 11.32 10.35 -5.68
N THR A 197 11.90 9.15 -5.73
CA THR A 197 11.27 7.96 -5.15
C THR A 197 11.79 7.62 -3.77
N LYS A 198 13.08 7.86 -3.46
CA LYS A 198 13.65 7.44 -2.17
C LYS A 198 14.86 8.29 -1.79
N THR A 199 14.79 8.98 -0.65
CA THR A 199 16.01 9.29 0.10
C THR A 199 16.06 8.38 1.32
N ARG A 200 17.21 7.72 1.53
CA ARG A 200 17.44 6.82 2.67
C ARG A 200 17.10 7.51 3.99
N HIS A 201 17.42 8.80 4.10
CA HIS A 201 17.19 9.60 5.29
C HIS A 201 15.70 9.81 5.58
N ILE A 202 14.89 10.19 4.58
CA ILE A 202 13.44 10.36 4.76
C ILE A 202 12.80 9.05 5.21
N GLN A 203 13.19 7.90 4.64
CA GLN A 203 12.62 6.61 5.03
C GLN A 203 12.98 6.20 6.47
N ILE A 204 14.22 6.47 6.91
CA ILE A 204 14.63 6.21 8.29
C ILE A 204 13.85 7.14 9.24
N MET A 205 13.76 8.43 8.94
CA MET A 205 13.00 9.38 9.76
C MET A 205 11.52 9.02 9.83
N THR A 206 10.89 8.69 8.71
CA THR A 206 9.50 8.22 8.64
C THR A 206 9.28 6.94 9.46
N THR A 207 10.27 6.04 9.49
CA THR A 207 10.17 4.82 10.31
C THR A 207 10.25 5.16 11.80
N LEU A 208 11.20 5.99 12.20
CA LEU A 208 11.35 6.42 13.59
C LEU A 208 10.11 7.19 14.08
N SER A 209 9.55 8.08 13.26
CA SER A 209 8.35 8.82 13.60
C SER A 209 7.12 7.92 13.77
N ARG A 210 6.98 6.85 12.96
CA ARG A 210 5.93 5.83 13.16
C ARG A 210 6.02 5.18 14.52
N TRP A 211 7.19 4.66 14.87
CA TRP A 211 7.36 3.99 16.17
C TRP A 211 7.09 4.95 17.33
N ALA A 212 7.59 6.18 17.26
CA ALA A 212 7.30 7.20 18.27
C ALA A 212 5.80 7.52 18.35
N ALA A 213 5.13 7.76 17.22
CA ALA A 213 3.70 8.09 17.19
C ALA A 213 2.84 6.95 17.74
N PHE A 214 3.09 5.71 17.34
CA PHE A 214 2.32 4.57 17.82
C PHE A 214 2.52 4.29 19.31
N ILE A 215 3.75 4.42 19.81
CA ILE A 215 4.04 4.30 21.24
C ILE A 215 3.28 5.37 22.03
N LEU A 216 3.33 6.62 21.57
CA LEU A 216 2.62 7.74 22.20
C LEU A 216 1.10 7.56 22.17
N MET A 217 0.52 7.16 21.04
CA MET A 217 -0.93 6.95 20.94
C MET A 217 -1.43 5.83 21.87
N ILE A 218 -0.68 4.73 21.99
CA ILE A 218 -1.03 3.64 22.91
C ILE A 218 -0.85 4.07 24.36
N SER A 219 0.25 4.75 24.70
CA SER A 219 0.51 5.18 26.07
C SER A 219 -0.51 6.21 26.54
N LEU A 220 -0.81 7.23 25.74
CA LEU A 220 -1.78 8.27 26.07
C LEU A 220 -3.20 7.70 26.21
N ALA A 221 -3.64 6.84 25.28
CA ALA A 221 -4.95 6.19 25.39
C ALA A 221 -5.06 5.30 26.64
N THR A 222 -3.99 4.57 26.98
CA THR A 222 -3.94 3.75 28.20
C THR A 222 -3.93 4.62 29.47
N MET A 223 -3.22 5.75 29.46
CA MET A 223 -3.22 6.71 30.56
C MET A 223 -4.61 7.33 30.76
N GLN A 224 -5.30 7.68 29.68
CA GLN A 224 -6.67 8.19 29.74
C GLN A 224 -7.62 7.14 30.31
N LEU A 225 -7.55 5.90 29.82
CA LEU A 225 -8.39 4.80 30.29
C LEU A 225 -8.16 4.45 31.77
N SER A 226 -6.91 4.52 32.25
CA SER A 226 -6.57 4.22 33.64
C SER A 226 -6.89 5.34 34.62
N SER A 227 -6.87 6.60 34.18
CA SER A 227 -7.14 7.76 35.03
C SER A 227 -8.61 8.17 35.06
N GLN A 228 -9.28 8.16 33.91
CA GLN A 228 -10.66 8.65 33.73
C GLN A 228 -11.68 7.51 33.57
N GLY A 229 -11.23 6.27 33.35
CA GLY A 229 -12.10 5.15 33.01
C GLY A 229 -12.46 5.12 31.53
N ALA A 230 -13.37 4.21 31.15
CA ALA A 230 -13.82 4.09 29.76
C ALA A 230 -14.80 5.22 29.42
N ALA A 231 -14.40 6.11 28.53
CA ALA A 231 -15.26 7.19 28.03
C ALA A 231 -16.36 6.65 27.08
N ALA A 232 -16.06 5.58 26.34
CA ALA A 232 -17.02 4.89 25.49
C ALA A 232 -17.20 3.43 25.88
N HIS A 233 -18.41 2.92 25.64
CA HIS A 233 -18.79 1.53 25.83
C HIS A 233 -19.26 0.94 24.48
N PRO A 234 -18.33 0.58 23.57
CA PRO A 234 -18.70 0.01 22.29
C PRO A 234 -19.50 -1.29 22.48
N PRO A 235 -20.54 -1.54 21.66
CA PRO A 235 -21.33 -2.76 21.76
C PRO A 235 -20.46 -4.00 21.49
N ALA A 236 -20.91 -5.18 21.90
CA ALA A 236 -20.18 -6.42 21.59
C ALA A 236 -20.20 -6.70 20.07
N TYR A 237 -21.35 -6.54 19.43
CA TYR A 237 -21.54 -6.74 18.01
C TYR A 237 -22.47 -5.67 17.44
N ASN A 238 -22.08 -5.11 16.29
CA ASN A 238 -22.93 -4.26 15.46
C ASN A 238 -22.64 -4.60 13.98
N PHE A 239 -23.53 -5.39 13.37
CA PHE A 239 -23.36 -5.82 11.98
C PHE A 239 -23.41 -4.65 10.98
N HIS A 240 -23.99 -3.51 11.36
CA HIS A 240 -23.92 -2.29 10.54
C HIS A 240 -22.48 -1.76 10.41
N GLY A 241 -21.60 -2.02 11.37
CA GLY A 241 -20.19 -1.64 11.28
C GLY A 241 -19.34 -2.64 10.49
N PHE A 242 -19.88 -3.80 10.11
CA PHE A 242 -19.13 -4.89 9.48
C PHE A 242 -18.38 -4.43 8.22
N GLY A 243 -19.05 -3.70 7.33
CA GLY A 243 -18.45 -3.25 6.06
C GLY A 243 -17.22 -2.36 6.29
N SER A 244 -17.37 -1.36 7.16
CA SER A 244 -16.26 -0.47 7.54
C SER A 244 -15.10 -1.23 8.19
N LEU A 245 -15.40 -2.15 9.11
CA LEU A 245 -14.41 -2.96 9.80
C LEU A 245 -13.66 -3.91 8.86
N PHE A 246 -14.38 -4.61 7.99
CA PHE A 246 -13.77 -5.53 7.04
C PHE A 246 -12.86 -4.79 6.06
N GLY A 247 -13.34 -3.70 5.47
CA GLY A 247 -12.55 -2.89 4.54
C GLY A 247 -11.29 -2.35 5.20
N CYS A 248 -11.40 -1.77 6.40
CA CYS A 248 -10.25 -1.30 7.17
C CYS A 248 -9.28 -2.43 7.56
N ALA A 249 -9.78 -3.62 7.92
CA ALA A 249 -8.94 -4.77 8.25
C ALA A 249 -8.15 -5.28 7.03
N VAL A 250 -8.81 -5.43 5.88
CA VAL A 250 -8.16 -5.80 4.61
C VAL A 250 -7.09 -4.79 4.24
N TYR A 251 -7.44 -3.50 4.32
CA TYR A 251 -6.52 -2.40 4.06
C TYR A 251 -5.32 -2.40 5.03
N ALA A 252 -5.55 -2.62 6.33
CA ALA A 252 -4.50 -2.63 7.35
C ALA A 252 -3.55 -3.85 7.26
N PHE A 253 -4.02 -4.99 6.76
CA PHE A 253 -3.16 -6.17 6.52
C PHE A 253 -2.59 -6.24 5.11
N MET A 254 -2.76 -5.18 4.32
CA MET A 254 -2.36 -5.18 2.93
C MET A 254 -0.85 -5.04 2.77
N CYS A 255 -0.19 -6.08 2.24
CA CYS A 255 1.24 -6.02 1.93
C CYS A 255 1.64 -6.83 0.69
N HIS A 256 0.75 -7.66 0.16
CA HIS A 256 1.02 -8.72 -0.82
C HIS A 256 1.69 -8.24 -2.10
N HIS A 257 1.26 -7.08 -2.63
CA HIS A 257 1.85 -6.49 -3.83
C HIS A 257 3.31 -6.03 -3.65
N SER A 258 3.71 -5.75 -2.41
CA SER A 258 5.03 -5.21 -2.05
C SER A 258 5.96 -6.24 -1.39
N ILE A 259 5.43 -7.36 -0.86
CA ILE A 259 6.21 -8.45 -0.24
C ILE A 259 7.41 -8.90 -1.09
N PRO A 260 7.29 -9.16 -2.41
CA PRO A 260 8.42 -9.64 -3.21
C PRO A 260 9.64 -8.72 -3.18
N SER A 261 9.40 -7.40 -3.19
CA SER A 261 10.46 -6.39 -3.17
C SER A 261 11.23 -6.34 -1.84
N LEU A 262 10.60 -6.78 -0.75
CA LEU A 262 11.21 -6.82 0.59
C LEU A 262 11.88 -8.16 0.87
N ILE A 263 11.34 -9.28 0.38
CA ILE A 263 11.94 -10.58 0.65
C ILE A 263 13.18 -10.83 -0.22
N THR A 264 13.16 -10.41 -1.48
CA THR A 264 14.27 -10.63 -2.42
C THR A 264 15.64 -10.18 -1.87
N PRO A 265 15.81 -8.93 -1.39
CA PRO A 265 17.12 -8.44 -0.89
C PRO A 265 17.56 -9.01 0.47
N MET A 266 16.79 -9.91 1.10
CA MET A 266 17.22 -10.59 2.34
C MET A 266 18.38 -11.56 2.07
N ARG A 267 19.46 -11.43 2.85
CA ARG A 267 20.65 -12.30 2.78
C ARG A 267 20.33 -13.78 3.06
N SER A 268 19.54 -14.05 4.10
CA SER A 268 19.04 -15.40 4.41
C SER A 268 17.53 -15.44 4.29
N LYS A 269 17.05 -16.52 3.69
CA LYS A 269 15.62 -16.82 3.46
C LYS A 269 15.20 -18.09 4.18
N GLU A 270 15.92 -18.45 5.23
CA GLU A 270 15.60 -19.61 6.04
C GLU A 270 14.33 -19.40 6.86
N ASN A 271 13.41 -20.36 6.78
CA ASN A 271 12.12 -20.37 7.47
C ASN A 271 11.33 -19.05 7.32
N VAL A 272 11.31 -18.48 6.11
CA VAL A 272 10.63 -17.20 5.83
C VAL A 272 9.13 -17.28 6.13
N PHE A 273 8.47 -18.39 5.80
CA PHE A 273 7.04 -18.58 6.09
C PHE A 273 6.72 -18.51 7.59
N GLY A 274 7.53 -19.16 8.43
CA GLY A 274 7.36 -19.12 9.89
C GLY A 274 7.65 -17.74 10.47
N LYS A 275 8.71 -17.07 9.99
CA LYS A 275 9.06 -15.71 10.44
C LYS A 275 8.01 -14.67 10.04
N ILE A 276 7.39 -14.81 8.86
CA ILE A 276 6.27 -13.95 8.45
C ILE A 276 5.03 -14.22 9.31
N ALA A 277 4.77 -15.47 9.71
CA ALA A 277 3.68 -15.77 10.66
C ALA A 277 3.87 -15.03 11.99
N VAL A 278 5.11 -15.00 12.50
CA VAL A 278 5.46 -14.23 13.70
C VAL A 278 5.22 -12.73 13.49
N VAL A 279 5.60 -12.18 12.33
CA VAL A 279 5.30 -10.77 12.01
C VAL A 279 3.79 -10.49 12.04
N TYR A 280 2.98 -11.31 11.37
CA TYR A 280 1.51 -11.16 11.41
C TYR A 280 0.95 -11.27 12.84
N GLY A 281 1.49 -12.18 13.68
CA GLY A 281 1.10 -12.30 15.08
C GLY A 281 1.42 -11.05 15.90
N ILE A 282 2.64 -10.49 15.75
CA ILE A 282 3.05 -9.26 16.44
C ILE A 282 2.20 -8.08 15.97
N VAL A 283 1.94 -7.96 14.66
CA VAL A 283 1.06 -6.92 14.11
C VAL A 283 -0.37 -7.08 14.64
N GLY A 284 -0.89 -8.29 14.72
CA GLY A 284 -2.22 -8.57 15.27
C GLY A 284 -2.34 -8.09 16.72
N VAL A 285 -1.39 -8.44 17.57
CA VAL A 285 -1.32 -7.94 18.96
C VAL A 285 -1.25 -6.42 19.00
N PHE A 286 -0.40 -5.83 18.15
CA PHE A 286 -0.26 -4.38 18.05
C PHE A 286 -1.58 -3.69 17.64
N TYR A 287 -2.29 -4.22 16.63
CA TYR A 287 -3.58 -3.69 16.20
C TYR A 287 -4.68 -3.87 17.26
N PHE A 288 -4.69 -4.98 18.00
CA PHE A 288 -5.61 -5.15 19.12
C PHE A 288 -5.36 -4.12 20.21
N THR A 289 -4.10 -3.95 20.64
CA THR A 289 -3.76 -2.97 21.66
C THR A 289 -4.18 -1.57 21.22
N LEU A 290 -3.75 -1.13 20.03
CA LEU A 290 -4.08 0.20 19.50
C LEU A 290 -5.59 0.44 19.42
N SER A 291 -6.33 -0.53 18.86
CA SER A 291 -7.76 -0.36 18.56
C SER A 291 -8.64 -0.51 19.80
N LEU A 292 -8.31 -1.43 20.71
CA LEU A 292 -9.04 -1.58 21.97
C LEU A 292 -8.78 -0.40 22.90
N THR A 293 -7.53 0.07 23.06
CA THR A 293 -7.29 1.26 23.88
C THR A 293 -8.00 2.47 23.30
N GLY A 294 -7.94 2.68 21.98
CA GLY A 294 -8.59 3.81 21.32
C GLY A 294 -10.12 3.77 21.37
N ALA A 295 -10.74 2.62 21.11
CA ALA A 295 -12.19 2.49 21.05
C ALA A 295 -12.90 2.71 22.41
N PHE A 296 -12.20 2.46 23.52
CA PHE A 296 -12.73 2.66 24.88
C PHE A 296 -12.28 3.99 25.52
N ALA A 297 -11.12 4.53 25.13
CA ALA A 297 -10.58 5.77 25.72
C ALA A 297 -11.33 7.04 25.29
N PHE A 298 -11.94 7.07 24.10
CA PHE A 298 -12.59 8.26 23.54
C PHE A 298 -14.09 8.04 23.31
N GLU A 299 -14.92 9.02 23.66
CA GLU A 299 -16.36 9.01 23.37
C GLU A 299 -16.64 8.92 21.86
N HIS A 300 -15.94 9.74 21.08
CA HIS A 300 -16.02 9.74 19.63
C HIS A 300 -14.61 9.66 19.01
N VAL A 301 -14.30 8.50 18.45
CA VAL A 301 -13.03 8.29 17.73
C VAL A 301 -13.11 9.01 16.38
N GLN A 302 -12.05 9.71 15.99
CA GLN A 302 -11.92 10.33 14.66
C GLN A 302 -11.54 9.27 13.62
N ASP A 303 -11.87 9.51 12.35
CA ASP A 303 -11.47 8.61 11.27
C ASP A 303 -9.94 8.54 11.09
N ILE A 304 -9.24 9.62 11.45
CA ILE A 304 -7.78 9.66 11.61
C ILE A 304 -7.46 9.67 13.11
N TYR A 305 -7.07 8.51 13.65
CA TYR A 305 -6.88 8.34 15.10
C TYR A 305 -5.90 9.31 15.75
N THR A 306 -4.88 9.80 15.03
CA THR A 306 -3.91 10.75 15.59
C THR A 306 -4.55 12.08 15.98
N LEU A 307 -5.68 12.45 15.37
CA LEU A 307 -6.40 13.69 15.66
C LEU A 307 -7.17 13.62 16.97
N ASN A 308 -7.41 12.43 17.54
CA ASN A 308 -8.03 12.30 18.86
C ASN A 308 -7.17 12.87 19.99
N PHE A 309 -5.88 13.07 19.74
CA PHE A 309 -4.92 13.56 20.73
C PHE A 309 -4.64 15.06 20.59
N LEU A 310 -5.21 15.74 19.59
CA LEU A 310 -4.97 17.16 19.38
C LEU A 310 -5.93 17.98 20.26
N HIS A 311 -5.41 18.61 21.32
CA HIS A 311 -6.19 19.44 22.25
C HIS A 311 -5.68 20.89 22.25
N ASP A 312 -6.59 21.88 22.20
CA ASP A 312 -6.26 23.31 22.35
C ASP A 312 -6.13 23.74 23.84
N ASP A 313 -6.40 22.85 24.78
CA ASP A 313 -6.30 23.17 26.20
C ASP A 313 -4.85 23.41 26.61
N ASN A 314 -4.66 24.45 27.42
CA ASN A 314 -3.36 24.98 27.87
C ASN A 314 -2.66 24.01 28.85
N THR A 315 -2.29 22.84 28.32
CA THR A 315 -1.56 21.78 29.00
C THR A 315 -0.07 22.09 29.02
N SER A 316 0.71 21.33 29.80
CA SER A 316 2.16 21.55 29.89
C SER A 316 2.81 21.58 28.50
N PHE A 317 3.86 22.39 28.33
CA PHE A 317 4.61 22.53 27.07
C PHE A 317 4.94 21.19 26.37
N VAL A 318 5.22 20.14 27.15
CA VAL A 318 5.48 18.78 26.66
C VAL A 318 4.26 18.16 25.96
N TYR A 319 3.05 18.32 26.49
CA TYR A 319 1.83 17.81 25.87
C TYR A 319 1.54 18.52 24.55
N SER A 320 1.71 19.84 24.50
CA SER A 320 1.58 20.59 23.24
C SER A 320 2.55 20.08 22.15
N ILE A 321 3.82 19.77 22.50
CA ILE A 321 4.76 19.15 21.56
C ILE A 321 4.25 17.80 21.04
N ILE A 322 3.70 16.97 21.94
CA ILE A 322 3.20 15.64 21.60
C ILE A 322 1.99 15.74 20.67
N ASP A 323 1.04 16.64 20.96
CA ASP A 323 -0.18 16.84 20.20
C ASP A 323 0.14 17.29 18.76
N TYR A 324 0.98 18.31 18.60
CA TYR A 324 1.43 18.74 17.28
C TYR A 324 2.25 17.67 16.56
N PHE A 325 3.08 16.90 17.27
CA PHE A 325 3.83 15.79 16.67
C PHE A 325 2.89 14.72 16.10
N LEU A 326 1.86 14.32 16.86
CA LEU A 326 0.86 13.34 16.43
C LEU A 326 0.00 13.87 15.27
N ALA A 327 -0.35 15.15 15.27
CA ALA A 327 -1.09 15.75 14.15
C ALA A 327 -0.25 15.89 12.87
N LEU A 328 1.06 16.17 12.99
CA LEU A 328 2.00 16.25 11.86
C LEU A 328 2.42 14.87 11.34
N PHE A 329 2.29 13.82 12.16
CA PHE A 329 2.76 12.47 11.82
C PHE A 329 2.18 11.94 10.49
N PRO A 330 0.85 11.99 10.23
CA PRO A 330 0.30 11.58 8.94
C PRO A 330 0.86 12.40 7.78
N ILE A 331 1.03 13.72 7.97
CA ILE A 331 1.57 14.63 6.94
C ILE A 331 2.97 14.17 6.51
N ILE A 332 3.88 13.95 7.46
CA ILE A 332 5.25 13.55 7.18
C ILE A 332 5.30 12.17 6.49
N THR A 333 4.58 11.21 7.06
CA THR A 333 4.68 9.82 6.62
C THR A 333 4.01 9.55 5.29
N LEU A 334 2.84 10.15 5.04
CA LEU A 334 2.10 10.00 3.79
C LEU A 334 2.73 10.78 2.64
N THR A 335 3.18 12.01 2.88
CA THR A 335 3.87 12.81 1.85
C THR A 335 5.11 12.07 1.35
N SER A 336 5.84 11.39 2.23
CA SER A 336 7.03 10.62 1.82
C SER A 336 6.71 9.38 0.98
N SER A 337 5.49 8.84 1.10
CA SER A 337 5.08 7.60 0.43
C SER A 337 4.24 7.86 -0.83
N TYR A 338 3.59 9.02 -0.93
CA TYR A 338 2.71 9.39 -2.04
C TYR A 338 3.39 9.33 -3.42
N PRO A 339 4.59 9.91 -3.65
CA PRO A 339 5.22 9.88 -4.97
C PRO A 339 5.59 8.45 -5.42
N ILE A 340 5.92 7.58 -4.48
CA ILE A 340 6.27 6.18 -4.74
C ILE A 340 5.06 5.42 -5.27
N ILE A 341 3.92 5.56 -4.58
CA ILE A 341 2.66 4.93 -4.98
C ILE A 341 2.18 5.51 -6.32
N ALA A 342 2.29 6.83 -6.51
CA ALA A 342 1.93 7.51 -7.74
C ALA A 342 2.72 6.99 -8.95
N LEU A 343 4.05 6.87 -8.83
CA LEU A 343 4.90 6.33 -9.90
C LEU A 343 4.60 4.86 -10.17
N THR A 344 4.32 4.07 -9.13
CA THR A 344 3.89 2.67 -9.28
C THR A 344 2.58 2.57 -10.05
N LEU A 345 1.60 3.44 -9.74
CA LEU A 345 0.33 3.52 -10.45
C LEU A 345 0.53 3.89 -11.93
N ILE A 346 1.34 4.93 -12.21
CA ILE A 346 1.65 5.36 -13.58
C ILE A 346 2.27 4.23 -14.40
N ASN A 347 3.23 3.48 -13.82
CA ASN A 347 3.86 2.36 -14.50
C ASN A 347 2.88 1.22 -14.79
N ASN A 348 2.02 0.85 -13.83
CA ASN A 348 0.99 -0.16 -14.05
C ASN A 348 -0.03 0.29 -15.11
N PHE A 349 -0.40 1.57 -15.12
CA PHE A 349 -1.29 2.13 -16.13
C PHE A 349 -0.69 2.08 -17.55
N LYS A 350 0.61 2.40 -17.70
CA LYS A 350 1.32 2.29 -18.98
C LYS A 350 1.27 0.86 -19.54
N VAL A 351 1.52 -0.15 -18.71
CA VAL A 351 1.44 -1.56 -19.13
C VAL A 351 0.03 -1.95 -19.58
N VAL A 352 -1.01 -1.52 -18.87
CA VAL A 352 -2.40 -1.79 -19.29
C VAL A 352 -2.73 -1.12 -20.62
N LYS A 353 -2.29 0.13 -20.81
CA LYS A 353 -2.43 0.83 -22.08
C LYS A 353 -1.77 0.04 -23.22
N ASP A 354 -0.57 -0.48 -23.01
CA ASP A 354 0.15 -1.24 -24.04
C ASP A 354 -0.53 -2.59 -24.34
N ILE A 355 -1.17 -3.23 -23.35
CA ILE A 355 -1.94 -4.47 -23.56
C ILE A 355 -3.26 -4.21 -24.30
N LEU A 356 -3.97 -3.12 -23.99
CA LEU A 356 -5.28 -2.79 -24.57
C LEU A 356 -5.17 -2.14 -25.96
N CYS A 357 -4.15 -1.32 -26.15
CA CYS A 357 -3.81 -0.66 -27.41
C CYS A 357 -2.43 -1.15 -27.86
N PRO A 358 -2.31 -2.41 -28.33
CA PRO A 358 -1.05 -2.89 -28.87
C PRO A 358 -0.64 -1.97 -30.01
N LYS A 359 0.57 -1.40 -29.93
CA LYS A 359 1.12 -0.63 -31.05
C LYS A 359 1.28 -1.57 -32.24
N THR A 360 0.46 -1.40 -33.26
CA THR A 360 0.64 -2.06 -34.55
C THR A 360 1.97 -1.58 -35.14
N GLY A 361 3.02 -2.42 -35.10
CA GLY A 361 4.27 -2.17 -35.84
C GLY A 361 5.56 -1.94 -35.03
N GLN A 362 5.70 -2.47 -33.81
CA GLN A 362 7.00 -2.45 -33.11
C GLN A 362 7.26 -3.76 -32.34
N GLU A 363 7.07 -4.89 -33.01
CA GLU A 363 7.71 -6.15 -32.59
C GLU A 363 9.12 -6.17 -33.19
N ASN A 364 10.13 -6.08 -32.33
CA ASN A 364 11.53 -6.58 -32.48
C ASN A 364 12.72 -5.60 -32.41
N GLU A 365 12.56 -4.32 -32.08
CA GLU A 365 13.71 -3.37 -32.15
C GLU A 365 13.85 -2.43 -30.95
N SER A 366 13.79 -2.93 -29.71
CA SER A 366 14.08 -2.06 -28.54
C SER A 366 14.83 -2.72 -27.39
N LEU A 367 15.55 -3.83 -27.64
CA LEU A 367 16.44 -4.41 -26.62
C LEU A 367 17.86 -4.74 -27.11
N LEU A 368 18.27 -4.40 -28.34
CA LEU A 368 19.59 -4.80 -28.84
C LEU A 368 20.37 -3.81 -29.75
N GLU A 369 20.02 -2.53 -29.83
CA GLU A 369 20.85 -1.57 -30.58
C GLU A 369 21.34 -0.41 -29.71
N GLU A 370 22.25 -0.73 -28.79
CA GLU A 370 23.31 0.18 -28.33
C GLU A 370 24.64 -0.34 -28.89
N ASP A 371 24.83 -0.30 -30.22
CA ASP A 371 26.16 -0.22 -30.84
C ASP A 371 26.00 -0.08 -32.35
N ASN A 372 26.05 1.15 -32.85
CA ASN A 372 26.68 1.54 -34.12
C ASN A 372 26.34 3.01 -34.41
N GLN A 373 27.13 3.92 -33.83
CA GLN A 373 27.24 5.27 -34.37
C GLN A 373 28.14 5.22 -35.62
N VAL A 374 27.60 5.58 -36.77
CA VAL A 374 28.37 6.10 -37.91
C VAL A 374 27.77 7.43 -38.30
N GLU A 375 28.66 8.41 -38.45
CA GLU A 375 28.45 9.82 -38.77
C GLU A 375 27.70 10.05 -40.11
N ASP A 376 26.76 11.00 -40.17
CA ASP A 376 26.93 12.26 -40.94
C ASP A 376 25.63 13.11 -41.10
N ASN A 377 25.83 14.44 -41.02
CA ASN A 377 25.09 15.59 -41.56
C ASN A 377 23.77 16.14 -40.93
N ASP A 378 23.97 17.08 -40.00
CA ASP A 378 23.49 18.48 -39.91
C ASP A 378 22.28 18.97 -40.75
N THR A 379 21.17 19.24 -40.04
CA THR A 379 20.47 20.55 -39.84
C THR A 379 18.93 20.44 -39.74
N ASP A 380 18.32 19.38 -40.25
CA ASP A 380 16.88 19.10 -40.04
C ASP A 380 16.60 18.24 -38.79
N ASP A 381 17.62 17.53 -38.31
CA ASP A 381 17.53 16.60 -37.19
C ASP A 381 17.30 17.30 -35.84
N GLU A 382 17.72 18.56 -35.67
CA GLU A 382 17.51 19.30 -34.42
C GLU A 382 16.04 19.70 -34.17
N ARG A 383 15.24 19.88 -35.22
CA ARG A 383 13.80 20.22 -35.06
C ARG A 383 12.97 18.97 -34.80
N ASP A 384 13.26 17.87 -35.48
CA ASP A 384 12.55 16.61 -35.26
C ASP A 384 12.98 15.95 -33.94
N THR A 385 14.25 16.04 -33.53
CA THR A 385 14.64 15.64 -32.17
C THR A 385 14.07 16.57 -31.09
N ARG A 386 13.94 17.89 -31.33
CA ARG A 386 13.26 18.80 -30.38
C ARG A 386 11.76 18.56 -30.32
N ASN A 387 11.09 18.30 -31.44
CA ASN A 387 9.67 17.98 -31.48
C ASN A 387 9.40 16.60 -30.86
N ALA A 388 10.21 15.59 -31.16
CA ALA A 388 10.11 14.27 -30.53
C ALA A 388 10.46 14.32 -29.03
N ARG A 389 11.45 15.12 -28.61
CA ARG A 389 11.79 15.33 -27.20
C ARG A 389 10.71 16.16 -26.49
N SER A 390 10.12 17.15 -27.14
CA SER A 390 9.00 17.94 -26.63
C SER A 390 7.73 17.09 -26.48
N GLU A 391 7.37 16.30 -27.49
CA GLU A 391 6.23 15.37 -27.44
C GLU A 391 6.42 14.29 -26.36
N ARG A 392 7.63 13.75 -26.21
CA ARG A 392 7.97 12.80 -25.14
C ARG A 392 7.87 13.47 -23.76
N THR A 393 8.35 14.70 -23.62
CA THR A 393 8.27 15.47 -22.37
C THR A 393 6.83 15.87 -22.03
N VAL A 394 6.01 16.25 -23.01
CA VAL A 394 4.59 16.55 -22.83
C VAL A 394 3.83 15.31 -22.38
N PHE A 395 4.10 14.16 -23.01
CA PHE A 395 3.47 12.90 -22.61
C PHE A 395 3.92 12.44 -21.20
N ASP A 396 5.19 12.67 -20.86
CA ASP A 396 5.77 12.39 -19.53
C ASP A 396 5.20 13.28 -18.42
N VAL A 397 4.63 14.44 -18.73
CA VAL A 397 3.94 15.32 -17.77
C VAL A 397 2.42 15.11 -17.78
N LEU A 398 1.82 14.91 -18.96
CA LEU A 398 0.38 14.77 -19.13
C LEU A 398 -0.15 13.50 -18.47
N VAL A 399 0.54 12.36 -18.64
CA VAL A 399 0.08 11.08 -18.07
C VAL A 399 0.08 11.11 -16.54
N PRO A 400 1.16 11.51 -15.84
CA PRO A 400 1.12 11.65 -14.38
C PRO A 400 0.03 12.62 -13.92
N THR A 401 -0.13 13.76 -14.60
CA THR A 401 -1.15 14.76 -14.23
C THR A 401 -2.56 14.19 -14.33
N LEU A 402 -2.88 13.49 -15.42
CA LEU A 402 -4.18 12.88 -15.62
C LEU A 402 -4.46 11.74 -14.63
N VAL A 403 -3.44 10.92 -14.34
CA VAL A 403 -3.55 9.83 -13.35
C VAL A 403 -3.77 10.37 -11.93
N LEU A 404 -3.14 11.50 -11.58
CA LEU A 404 -3.29 12.15 -10.26
C LEU A 404 -4.53 13.05 -10.16
N ALA A 405 -5.15 13.43 -11.28
CA ALA A 405 -6.36 14.25 -11.27
C ALA A 405 -7.54 13.54 -10.61
N LEU A 406 -7.70 12.24 -10.85
CA LEU A 406 -8.84 11.48 -10.34
C LEU A 406 -8.82 11.30 -8.80
N PRO A 407 -7.70 10.93 -8.14
CA PRO A 407 -7.65 10.88 -6.68
C PRO A 407 -7.89 12.27 -6.05
N THR A 408 -7.32 13.31 -6.67
CA THR A 408 -7.47 14.70 -6.24
C THR A 408 -8.93 15.13 -6.28
N PHE A 409 -9.63 14.81 -7.38
CA PHE A 409 -11.04 15.11 -7.53
C PHE A 409 -11.88 14.43 -6.44
N LEU A 410 -11.63 13.15 -6.15
CA LEU A 410 -12.31 12.47 -5.04
C LEU A 410 -12.02 13.14 -3.68
N SER A 411 -10.77 13.48 -3.39
CA SER A 411 -10.42 14.17 -2.14
C SER A 411 -11.05 15.57 -2.03
N LEU A 412 -11.33 16.27 -3.13
CA LEU A 412 -12.05 17.55 -3.08
C LEU A 412 -13.55 17.39 -2.75
N LEU A 413 -14.11 16.21 -3.03
CA LEU A 413 -15.52 15.89 -2.78
C LEU A 413 -15.79 15.36 -1.37
N THR A 414 -14.86 14.58 -0.80
CA THR A 414 -15.04 13.95 0.51
C THR A 414 -13.81 14.06 1.40
N ASP A 415 -14.05 14.30 2.68
CA ASP A 415 -13.08 14.29 3.78
C ASP A 415 -13.21 13.04 4.67
N ASP A 416 -14.05 12.05 4.29
CA ASP A 416 -14.26 10.81 5.04
C ASP A 416 -13.20 9.75 4.68
N MET A 417 -12.15 9.71 5.49
CA MET A 417 -11.04 8.77 5.32
C MET A 417 -11.47 7.32 5.58
N LEU A 418 -12.41 7.11 6.50
CA LEU A 418 -12.90 5.77 6.85
C LEU A 418 -13.69 5.15 5.68
N LEU A 419 -14.53 5.94 5.01
CA LEU A 419 -15.27 5.49 3.82
C LEU A 419 -14.31 5.12 2.68
N LEU A 420 -13.33 5.98 2.40
CA LEU A 420 -12.31 5.74 1.37
C LEU A 420 -11.51 4.45 1.67
N ALA A 421 -11.07 4.27 2.92
CA ALA A 421 -10.37 3.06 3.36
C ALA A 421 -11.25 1.81 3.28
N SER A 422 -12.53 1.92 3.66
CA SER A 422 -13.51 0.85 3.60
C SER A 422 -13.75 0.36 2.18
N ILE A 423 -13.99 1.28 1.22
CA ILE A 423 -14.22 0.94 -0.18
C ILE A 423 -12.94 0.37 -0.81
N THR A 424 -11.80 1.03 -0.58
CA THR A 424 -10.50 0.60 -1.13
C THR A 424 -10.11 -0.77 -0.61
N GLY A 425 -10.30 -1.05 0.68
CA GLY A 425 -10.05 -2.37 1.25
C GLY A 425 -11.03 -3.42 0.72
N SER A 426 -12.33 -3.13 0.71
CA SER A 426 -13.36 -4.14 0.47
C SER A 426 -13.45 -4.63 -0.98
N PHE A 427 -13.10 -3.80 -1.97
CA PHE A 427 -13.21 -4.17 -3.39
C PHE A 427 -11.84 -4.44 -4.03
N PRO A 428 -11.03 -3.42 -4.38
CA PRO A 428 -9.74 -3.67 -5.02
C PRO A 428 -8.74 -4.30 -4.03
N GLY A 429 -8.83 -3.98 -2.73
CA GLY A 429 -8.04 -4.60 -1.67
C GLY A 429 -8.27 -6.11 -1.58
N VAL A 430 -9.52 -6.56 -1.56
CA VAL A 430 -9.87 -8.00 -1.62
C VAL A 430 -9.31 -8.66 -2.88
N ALA A 431 -9.42 -8.01 -4.04
CA ALA A 431 -8.86 -8.56 -5.27
C ALA A 431 -7.33 -8.74 -5.18
N VAL A 432 -6.61 -7.72 -4.71
CA VAL A 432 -5.14 -7.75 -4.64
C VAL A 432 -4.63 -8.62 -3.48
N GLN A 433 -5.33 -8.66 -2.35
CA GLN A 433 -4.93 -9.40 -1.15
C GLN A 433 -5.30 -10.89 -1.22
N PHE A 434 -6.42 -11.23 -1.86
CA PHE A 434 -6.96 -12.60 -1.86
C PHE A 434 -7.05 -13.22 -3.25
N ALA A 435 -7.65 -12.53 -4.24
CA ALA A 435 -7.88 -13.12 -5.56
C ALA A 435 -6.57 -13.30 -6.35
N ILE A 436 -5.73 -12.27 -6.44
CA ILE A 436 -4.46 -12.32 -7.20
C ILE A 436 -3.54 -13.41 -6.64
N PRO A 437 -3.27 -13.53 -5.33
CA PRO A 437 -2.43 -14.60 -4.80
C PRO A 437 -2.96 -16.00 -5.10
N CYS A 438 -4.29 -16.22 -5.04
CA CYS A 438 -4.91 -17.49 -5.37
C CYS A 438 -4.74 -17.86 -6.86
N LEU A 439 -4.93 -16.89 -7.76
CA LEU A 439 -4.69 -17.07 -9.19
C LEU A 439 -3.21 -17.38 -9.47
N LEU A 440 -2.31 -16.60 -8.87
CA LEU A 440 -0.87 -16.74 -9.04
C LEU A 440 -0.36 -18.09 -8.56
N VAL A 441 -0.71 -18.53 -7.36
CA VAL A 441 -0.19 -19.83 -6.84
C VAL A 441 -0.72 -21.00 -7.65
N THR A 442 -1.97 -20.94 -8.11
CA THR A 442 -2.56 -21.99 -8.96
C THR A 442 -1.83 -22.09 -10.30
N ALA A 443 -1.61 -20.93 -10.94
CA ALA A 443 -0.90 -20.86 -12.21
C ALA A 443 0.59 -21.23 -12.08
N ALA A 444 1.26 -20.75 -11.03
CA ALA A 444 2.66 -21.03 -10.74
C ALA A 444 2.88 -22.53 -10.45
N ARG A 445 2.04 -23.17 -9.63
CA ARG A 445 2.11 -24.61 -9.37
C ARG A 445 1.89 -25.44 -10.63
N LYS A 446 0.94 -25.03 -11.48
CA LYS A 446 0.71 -25.67 -12.79
C LYS A 446 1.94 -25.53 -13.69
N HIS A 447 2.49 -24.32 -13.80
CA HIS A 447 3.66 -24.01 -14.62
C HIS A 447 4.92 -24.77 -14.15
N ALA A 448 5.15 -24.86 -12.84
CA ALA A 448 6.25 -25.64 -12.28
C ALA A 448 6.17 -27.12 -12.68
N ARG A 449 4.98 -27.72 -12.65
CA ARG A 449 4.79 -29.11 -13.05
C ARG A 449 4.91 -29.33 -14.56
N SER A 450 4.37 -28.43 -15.39
CA SER A 450 4.28 -28.64 -16.84
C SER A 450 5.50 -28.16 -17.63
N VAL A 451 6.17 -27.09 -17.18
CA VAL A 451 7.27 -26.43 -17.94
C VAL A 451 8.62 -26.66 -17.27
N LEU A 452 8.67 -26.64 -15.94
CA LEU A 452 9.89 -26.94 -15.20
C LEU A 452 10.06 -28.45 -14.94
N ASN A 453 9.03 -29.27 -15.15
CA ASN A 453 9.01 -30.71 -14.86
C ASN A 453 9.44 -31.05 -13.42
N PHE A 454 9.32 -30.11 -12.49
CA PHE A 454 9.76 -30.28 -11.11
C PHE A 454 8.75 -29.66 -10.13
N PRO A 455 8.29 -30.39 -9.09
CA PRO A 455 7.41 -29.82 -8.09
C PRO A 455 8.14 -28.79 -7.23
N VAL A 456 7.42 -27.75 -6.77
CA VAL A 456 8.02 -26.72 -5.90
C VAL A 456 8.66 -27.37 -4.66
N PRO A 457 9.96 -27.12 -4.39
CA PRO A 457 10.64 -27.71 -3.23
C PRO A 457 9.94 -27.40 -1.91
N ARG A 458 9.98 -28.32 -0.94
CA ARG A 458 9.33 -28.14 0.37
C ARG A 458 9.74 -26.85 1.10
N LYS A 459 10.98 -26.40 0.90
CA LYS A 459 11.51 -25.15 1.50
C LYS A 459 10.84 -23.88 0.94
N ASN A 460 10.33 -23.94 -0.29
CA ASN A 460 9.81 -22.80 -1.06
C ASN A 460 8.30 -22.89 -1.28
N ASN A 461 7.70 -24.03 -0.95
CA ASN A 461 6.27 -24.28 -1.04
C ASN A 461 5.55 -23.70 0.19
N SER A 462 4.39 -23.08 0.00
CA SER A 462 3.54 -22.64 1.10
C SER A 462 3.17 -23.84 1.99
N PRO A 463 3.03 -23.64 3.32
CA PRO A 463 2.47 -24.67 4.20
C PRO A 463 1.02 -25.05 3.83
N PHE A 464 0.31 -24.19 3.09
CA PHE A 464 -1.07 -24.37 2.68
C PHE A 464 -1.17 -24.97 1.27
N GLN A 465 -0.88 -26.27 1.15
CA GLN A 465 -0.76 -26.95 -0.15
C GLN A 465 -2.10 -27.41 -0.73
N SER A 466 -3.08 -27.71 0.14
CA SER A 466 -4.39 -28.22 -0.28
C SER A 466 -5.17 -27.17 -1.10
N PRO A 467 -5.85 -27.56 -2.20
CA PRO A 467 -6.71 -26.65 -2.96
C PRO A 467 -7.89 -26.11 -2.14
N ILE A 468 -8.23 -26.75 -1.02
CA ILE A 468 -9.24 -26.27 -0.07
C ILE A 468 -8.94 -24.85 0.39
N TRP A 469 -7.67 -24.48 0.57
CA TRP A 469 -7.29 -23.13 1.00
C TRP A 469 -7.63 -22.05 -0.03
N ILE A 470 -7.51 -22.38 -1.33
CA ILE A 470 -7.92 -21.47 -2.40
C ILE A 470 -9.43 -21.25 -2.34
N VAL A 471 -10.21 -22.33 -2.20
CA VAL A 471 -11.66 -22.26 -2.07
C VAL A 471 -12.07 -21.44 -0.85
N LEU A 472 -11.46 -21.69 0.33
CA LEU A 472 -11.75 -20.94 1.55
C LEU A 472 -11.45 -19.45 1.41
N ILE A 473 -10.33 -19.07 0.80
CA ILE A 473 -9.99 -17.65 0.56
C ILE A 473 -10.96 -17.01 -0.42
N SER A 474 -11.30 -17.70 -1.52
CA SER A 474 -12.29 -17.19 -2.48
C SER A 474 -13.68 -17.06 -1.87
N SER A 475 -14.12 -18.02 -1.05
CA SER A 475 -15.39 -17.95 -0.33
C SER A 475 -15.42 -16.81 0.69
N TRP A 476 -14.33 -16.61 1.44
CA TRP A 476 -14.20 -15.48 2.36
C TRP A 476 -14.26 -14.14 1.65
N ALA A 477 -13.51 -14.00 0.55
CA ALA A 477 -13.51 -12.80 -0.28
C ALA A 477 -14.92 -12.50 -0.81
N GLY A 478 -15.60 -13.50 -1.37
CA GLY A 478 -16.96 -13.37 -1.90
C GLY A 478 -17.98 -13.00 -0.82
N PHE A 479 -17.98 -13.72 0.31
CA PHE A 479 -18.86 -13.42 1.44
C PHE A 479 -18.68 -11.99 1.94
N SER A 480 -17.43 -11.57 2.12
CA SER A 480 -17.13 -10.25 2.68
C SER A 480 -17.47 -9.11 1.72
N MET A 481 -17.23 -9.28 0.42
CA MET A 481 -17.68 -8.32 -0.60
C MET A 481 -19.21 -8.18 -0.62
N ILE A 482 -19.95 -9.28 -0.50
CA ILE A 482 -21.42 -9.26 -0.44
C ILE A 482 -21.89 -8.49 0.80
N MET A 483 -21.30 -8.78 1.96
CA MET A 483 -21.64 -8.10 3.21
C MET A 483 -21.36 -6.59 3.15
N VAL A 484 -20.24 -6.18 2.55
CA VAL A 484 -19.92 -4.76 2.35
C VAL A 484 -20.91 -4.13 1.37
N LEU A 485 -21.25 -4.81 0.27
CA LEU A 485 -22.21 -4.30 -0.71
C LEU A 485 -23.58 -4.07 -0.06
N LEU A 486 -24.05 -5.01 0.75
CA LEU A 486 -25.32 -4.88 1.47
C LEU A 486 -25.28 -3.70 2.47
N ASN A 487 -24.15 -3.50 3.14
CA ASN A 487 -23.95 -2.36 4.03
C ASN A 487 -23.98 -1.01 3.28
N LEU A 488 -23.34 -0.92 2.11
CA LEU A 488 -23.34 0.29 1.28
C LEU A 488 -24.72 0.61 0.67
N VAL A 489 -25.52 -0.41 0.36
CA VAL A 489 -26.89 -0.25 -0.15
C VAL A 489 -27.89 0.09 0.98
N GLY A 490 -27.43 0.15 2.23
CA GLY A 490 -28.25 0.56 3.38
C GLY A 490 -29.14 -0.55 3.92
N VAL A 491 -28.83 -1.82 3.63
CA VAL A 491 -29.53 -2.95 4.22
C VAL A 491 -29.19 -3.03 5.71
N LYS A 492 -30.21 -2.91 6.57
CA LYS A 492 -30.06 -3.03 8.02
C LYS A 492 -30.07 -4.51 8.41
N PHE A 493 -29.12 -4.90 9.26
CA PHE A 493 -28.94 -6.26 9.78
C PHE A 493 -29.28 -6.33 11.26
#